data_AF-A0A2U8WMX2-F1
#
_entry.id   AF-A0A2U8WMX2-F1
#
_cell.length_a   1.000
_cell.length_b   1.000
_cell.length_c   1.000
_cell.angle_alpha   90.00
_cell.angle_beta   90.00
_cell.angle_gamma   90.00
#
_symmetry.space_group_name_H-M   'P 1'
#
loop_
_entity.id
_entity.type
_entity.pdbx_description
1 polymer ?
#
loop_
_entity_poly.entity_id
_entity_poly.type
_entity_poly.pdbx_seq_one_letter_code
_entity_poly.pdbx_strand_id
1 'polypeptide(L)'
;MIIWSGWGMLSALIAAAGLVGSVLLDPALARIGIPTPTGVVLVWATAAALNWWLGTRLNNRPGRELVDPRTGQIVVLRRRHTLFWVPMQYYSILMVLLGALAVLGAMQAGAPGRKTDKVARSRDPLADAPSLARRPDATPPASRQGRVEPGQPSARDRG
;
A
#
# COMPACT_ATOMS: atom_id res chain seq x y z
N MET A 1 27.92 -1.88 -32.12
CA MET A 1 28.45 -1.71 -30.74
C MET A 1 27.51 -2.44 -29.80
N ILE A 2 28.00 -3.36 -28.97
CA ILE A 2 27.16 -4.09 -28.01
C ILE A 2 27.20 -3.29 -26.70
N ILE A 3 26.04 -2.81 -26.25
CA ILE A 3 25.86 -2.02 -25.03
C ILE A 3 25.96 -2.86 -23.74
N TRP A 4 26.05 -4.19 -23.83
CA TRP A 4 26.11 -5.09 -22.68
C TRP A 4 27.21 -6.15 -22.85
N SER A 5 27.74 -6.65 -21.73
CA SER A 5 28.72 -7.73 -21.69
C SER A 5 28.31 -8.79 -20.66
N GLY A 6 28.30 -10.06 -21.07
CA GLY A 6 28.04 -11.23 -20.23
C GLY A 6 26.73 -11.11 -19.44
N TRP A 7 26.81 -11.25 -18.12
CA TRP A 7 25.66 -11.22 -17.19
C TRP A 7 25.14 -9.82 -16.84
N GLY A 8 25.62 -8.75 -17.48
CA GLY A 8 25.16 -7.39 -17.17
C GLY A 8 23.64 -7.18 -17.34
N MET A 9 23.01 -7.92 -18.26
CA MET A 9 21.54 -7.92 -18.45
C MET A 9 20.77 -8.36 -17.19
N LEU A 10 21.40 -9.13 -16.31
CA LEU A 10 20.76 -9.65 -15.11
C LEU A 10 20.33 -8.54 -14.14
N SER A 11 21.04 -7.39 -14.11
CA SER A 11 20.59 -6.22 -13.35
C SER A 11 19.24 -5.70 -13.80
N ALA A 12 19.01 -5.64 -15.11
CA ALA A 12 17.73 -5.19 -15.66
C ALA A 12 16.61 -6.17 -15.29
N LEU A 13 16.87 -7.48 -15.34
CA LEU A 13 15.90 -8.50 -14.94
C LEU A 13 15.57 -8.43 -13.44
N ILE A 14 16.57 -8.24 -12.58
CA ILE A 14 16.36 -8.06 -11.13
C ILE A 14 15.55 -6.79 -10.86
N ALA A 15 15.84 -5.68 -11.55
CA ALA A 15 15.08 -4.44 -11.40
C ALA A 15 13.62 -4.61 -11.86
N ALA A 16 13.40 -5.29 -12.98
CA ALA A 16 12.06 -5.59 -13.48
C ALA A 16 11.28 -6.49 -12.51
N ALA A 17 11.92 -7.53 -11.99
CA ALA A 17 11.32 -8.38 -10.96
C ALA A 17 11.03 -7.60 -9.67
N GLY A 18 11.90 -6.66 -9.28
CA GLY A 18 11.69 -5.77 -8.16
C GLY A 18 10.47 -4.86 -8.35
N LEU A 19 10.31 -4.30 -9.55
CA LEU A 19 9.15 -3.49 -9.90
C LEU A 19 7.84 -4.30 -9.81
N VAL A 20 7.79 -5.46 -10.47
CA VAL A 20 6.63 -6.36 -10.42
C VAL A 20 6.34 -6.79 -8.98
N GLY A 21 7.37 -7.23 -8.25
CA GLY A 21 7.26 -7.63 -6.87
C GLY A 21 6.71 -6.51 -5.99
N SER A 22 7.13 -5.26 -6.19
CA SER A 22 6.63 -4.13 -5.40
C SER A 22 5.12 -3.89 -5.60
N VAL A 23 4.61 -4.05 -6.83
CA VAL A 23 3.19 -3.85 -7.16
C VAL A 23 2.31 -4.99 -6.63
N LEU A 24 2.85 -6.21 -6.55
CA LEU A 24 2.11 -7.38 -6.10
C LEU A 24 2.19 -7.59 -4.58
N LEU A 25 3.36 -7.39 -4.00
CA LEU A 25 3.66 -7.74 -2.62
C LEU A 25 3.05 -6.72 -1.65
N ASP A 26 3.15 -5.43 -1.94
CA ASP A 26 2.66 -4.39 -1.01
C ASP A 26 1.15 -4.47 -0.73
N PRO A 27 0.26 -4.61 -1.74
CA PRO A 27 -1.16 -4.82 -1.49
C PRO A 27 -1.48 -6.17 -0.82
N ALA A 28 -0.67 -7.20 -1.08
CA ALA A 28 -0.85 -8.50 -0.44
C ALA A 28 -0.55 -8.43 1.06
N LEU A 29 0.51 -7.73 1.46
CA LEU A 29 0.84 -7.48 2.87
C LEU A 29 -0.22 -6.60 3.56
N ALA A 30 -0.74 -5.59 2.87
CA ALA A 30 -1.80 -4.74 3.41
C ALA A 30 -3.07 -5.53 3.78
N ARG A 31 -3.43 -6.57 3.00
CA ARG A 31 -4.58 -7.43 3.28
C ARG A 31 -4.47 -8.25 4.58
N ILE A 32 -3.24 -8.49 5.04
CA ILE A 32 -2.97 -9.21 6.30
C ILE A 32 -2.58 -8.26 7.44
N GLY A 33 -2.80 -6.95 7.28
CA GLY A 33 -2.62 -5.93 8.31
C GLY A 33 -1.20 -5.35 8.42
N ILE A 34 -0.30 -5.67 7.48
CA ILE A 34 1.05 -5.08 7.48
C ILE A 34 1.00 -3.73 6.73
N PRO A 35 1.53 -2.64 7.32
CA PRO A 35 1.38 -1.30 6.75
C PRO A 35 2.10 -1.14 5.40
N THR A 36 1.48 -0.43 4.47
CA THR A 36 2.13 0.05 3.24
C THR A 36 3.08 1.21 3.57
N PRO A 37 4.27 1.36 2.94
CA PRO A 37 4.76 0.59 1.80
C PRO A 37 5.81 -0.48 2.18
N THR A 38 5.55 -1.31 3.20
CA THR A 38 6.52 -2.32 3.69
C THR A 38 6.92 -3.31 2.60
N GLY A 39 5.99 -3.74 1.74
CA GLY A 39 6.27 -4.67 0.65
C GLY A 39 7.19 -4.05 -0.41
N VAL A 40 7.01 -2.76 -0.72
CA VAL A 40 7.90 -2.02 -1.63
C VAL A 40 9.32 -1.98 -1.07
N VAL A 41 9.48 -1.62 0.21
CA VAL A 41 10.79 -1.56 0.87
C VAL A 41 11.49 -2.91 0.82
N LEU A 42 10.79 -3.99 1.19
CA LEU A 42 11.36 -5.33 1.21
C LEU A 42 11.85 -5.76 -0.17
N VAL A 43 11.02 -5.60 -1.20
CA VAL A 43 11.36 -6.06 -2.56
C VAL A 43 12.56 -5.30 -3.12
N TRP A 44 12.57 -3.97 -3.01
CA TRP A 44 13.68 -3.16 -3.54
C TRP A 44 14.97 -3.35 -2.75
N ALA A 45 14.89 -3.51 -1.42
CA ALA A 45 16.06 -3.82 -0.60
C ALA A 45 16.65 -5.18 -0.97
N THR A 46 15.81 -6.22 -1.11
CA THR A 46 16.25 -7.55 -1.53
C THR A 46 16.82 -7.53 -2.95
N ALA A 47 16.17 -6.84 -3.89
CA ALA A 47 16.67 -6.72 -5.27
C ALA A 47 18.05 -6.04 -5.32
N ALA A 48 18.23 -4.93 -4.61
CA ALA A 48 19.50 -4.22 -4.55
C ALA A 48 20.61 -5.08 -3.91
N ALA A 49 20.31 -5.76 -2.81
CA ALA A 49 21.25 -6.65 -2.12
C ALA A 49 21.67 -7.84 -3.01
N LEU A 50 20.72 -8.50 -3.66
CA LEU A 50 20.99 -9.61 -4.57
C LEU A 50 21.82 -9.15 -5.77
N ASN A 51 21.47 -8.02 -6.39
CA ASN A 51 22.24 -7.47 -7.51
C ASN A 51 23.66 -7.09 -7.10
N TRP A 52 23.85 -6.55 -5.90
CA TRP A 52 25.17 -6.17 -5.40
C TRP A 52 26.05 -7.39 -5.16
N TRP A 53 25.51 -8.38 -4.44
CA TRP A 53 26.20 -9.63 -4.14
C TRP A 53 26.58 -10.36 -5.43
N LEU A 54 25.63 -10.48 -6.36
CA LEU A 54 25.86 -11.18 -7.62
C LEU A 54 26.82 -10.42 -8.53
N GLY A 55 26.68 -9.10 -8.64
CA GLY A 55 27.59 -8.24 -9.38
C GLY A 55 29.02 -8.33 -8.86
N THR A 56 29.20 -8.24 -7.55
CA THR A 56 30.51 -8.36 -6.89
C THR A 56 31.12 -9.73 -7.13
N ARG A 57 30.34 -10.81 -6.95
CA ARG A 57 30.81 -12.19 -7.15
C ARG A 57 31.18 -12.49 -8.60
N LEU A 58 30.44 -11.94 -9.57
CA LEU A 58 30.67 -12.17 -10.98
C LEU A 58 31.84 -11.30 -11.51
N ASN A 59 31.97 -10.05 -11.07
CA ASN A 59 33.00 -9.13 -11.54
C ASN A 59 34.35 -9.26 -10.83
N ASN A 60 34.42 -9.84 -9.63
CA ASN A 60 35.69 -10.02 -8.90
C ASN A 60 36.40 -11.35 -9.19
N ARG A 61 36.04 -12.08 -10.26
CA ARG A 61 36.74 -13.31 -10.62
C ARG A 61 38.17 -13.00 -11.08
N PRO A 62 39.17 -13.80 -10.64
CA PRO A 62 40.57 -13.58 -11.02
C PRO A 62 40.71 -13.62 -12.54
N GLY A 63 41.49 -12.67 -13.07
CA GLY A 63 41.82 -12.64 -14.49
C GLY A 63 42.64 -13.85 -14.86
N ARG A 64 42.46 -14.37 -16.08
CA ARG A 64 43.31 -15.43 -16.61
C ARG A 64 44.51 -14.78 -17.29
N GLU A 65 45.71 -15.12 -16.83
CA GLU A 65 46.94 -14.75 -17.51
C GLU A 65 47.06 -15.58 -18.79
N LEU A 66 47.26 -14.91 -19.91
CA LEU A 66 47.48 -15.52 -21.22
C LEU A 66 48.79 -14.96 -21.76
N VAL A 67 49.66 -15.84 -22.23
CA VAL A 67 50.89 -15.44 -22.94
C VAL A 67 50.54 -15.23 -24.40
N ASP A 68 50.83 -14.05 -24.93
CA ASP A 68 50.72 -13.78 -26.35
C ASP A 68 51.88 -14.48 -27.09
N PRO A 69 51.60 -15.47 -27.95
CA PRO A 69 52.64 -16.24 -28.64
C PRO A 69 53.45 -15.42 -29.66
N ARG A 70 52.99 -14.24 -30.08
CA ARG A 70 53.73 -13.38 -31.03
C ARG A 70 54.71 -12.44 -30.36
N THR A 71 54.40 -11.99 -29.14
CA THR A 71 55.17 -10.94 -28.43
C THR A 71 55.82 -11.45 -27.15
N GLY A 72 55.43 -12.63 -26.67
CA GLY A 72 55.86 -13.17 -25.37
C GLY A 72 55.28 -12.41 -24.17
N GLN A 73 54.38 -11.45 -24.38
CA GLN A 73 53.82 -10.62 -23.31
C GLN A 73 52.72 -11.36 -22.54
N ILE A 74 52.65 -11.12 -21.23
CA ILE A 74 51.60 -11.62 -20.36
C ILE A 74 50.42 -10.65 -20.39
N VAL A 75 49.28 -11.09 -20.90
CA VAL A 75 48.02 -10.32 -20.93
C VAL A 75 47.06 -10.89 -19.89
N VAL A 76 46.60 -10.04 -18.97
CA VAL A 76 45.62 -10.43 -17.95
C VAL A 76 44.20 -10.23 -18.49
N LEU A 77 43.54 -11.30 -18.92
CA LEU A 77 42.16 -11.25 -19.39
C LEU A 77 41.19 -11.28 -18.21
N ARG A 78 40.55 -10.15 -17.91
CA ARG A 78 39.48 -10.06 -16.90
C ARG A 78 38.11 -10.06 -17.57
N ARG A 79 37.22 -10.98 -17.17
CA ARG A 79 35.81 -10.95 -17.57
C ARG A 79 35.11 -9.83 -16.80
N ARG A 80 34.46 -8.91 -17.52
CA ARG A 80 33.63 -7.85 -16.94
C ARG A 80 32.18 -8.05 -17.39
N HIS A 81 31.27 -8.05 -16.42
CA HIS A 81 29.83 -8.10 -16.61
C HIS A 81 29.27 -6.69 -16.40
N THR A 82 28.98 -6.04 -17.53
CA THR A 82 28.60 -4.63 -17.58
C THR A 82 27.32 -4.47 -18.40
N LEU A 83 26.52 -3.49 -18.01
CA LEU A 83 25.39 -2.99 -18.78
C LEU A 83 25.65 -1.51 -19.03
N PHE A 84 25.56 -1.06 -20.28
CA PHE A 84 26.01 0.27 -20.73
C PHE A 84 27.41 0.64 -20.19
N TRP A 85 28.35 -0.31 -20.26
CA TRP A 85 29.72 -0.17 -19.73
C TRP A 85 29.83 0.05 -18.21
N VAL A 86 28.71 0.10 -17.49
CA VAL A 86 28.65 0.19 -16.03
C VAL A 86 28.66 -1.21 -15.42
N PRO A 87 29.57 -1.52 -14.47
CA PRO A 87 29.55 -2.77 -13.72
C PRO A 87 28.21 -3.02 -13.02
N MET A 88 27.71 -4.25 -13.13
CA MET A 88 26.43 -4.70 -12.57
C MET A 88 26.18 -4.25 -11.12
N GLN A 89 27.19 -4.26 -10.25
CA GLN A 89 27.04 -3.87 -8.85
C GLN A 89 26.56 -2.43 -8.65
N TYR A 90 26.89 -1.49 -9.55
CA TYR A 90 26.47 -0.09 -9.42
C TYR A 90 24.99 0.11 -9.72
N TYR A 91 24.35 -0.80 -10.46
CA TYR A 91 22.91 -0.78 -10.64
C TYR A 91 22.14 -1.01 -9.34
N SER A 92 22.76 -1.55 -8.29
CA SER A 92 22.12 -1.64 -6.97
C SER A 92 21.85 -0.26 -6.36
N ILE A 93 22.71 0.73 -6.62
CA ILE A 93 22.47 2.12 -6.18
C ILE A 93 21.22 2.66 -6.89
N LEU A 94 21.11 2.41 -8.19
CA LEU A 94 19.93 2.79 -8.95
C LEU A 94 18.66 2.11 -8.43
N MET A 95 18.73 0.82 -8.08
CA MET A 95 17.61 0.10 -7.47
C MET A 95 17.19 0.69 -6.12
N VAL A 96 18.14 1.08 -5.26
CA VAL A 96 17.83 1.76 -3.99
C VAL A 96 17.14 3.10 -4.25
N LEU A 97 17.62 3.88 -5.22
CA LEU A 97 17.01 5.16 -5.59
C LEU A 97 15.58 4.97 -6.13
N LEU A 98 15.36 3.97 -6.99
CA LEU A 98 14.03 3.63 -7.49
C LEU A 98 13.09 3.16 -6.38
N GLY A 99 13.59 2.34 -5.45
CA GLY A 99 12.84 1.91 -4.28
C GLY A 99 12.45 3.08 -3.38
N ALA A 100 13.38 4.00 -3.11
CA ALA A 100 13.11 5.21 -2.35
C ALA A 100 12.05 6.09 -3.04
N LEU A 101 12.15 6.27 -4.35
CA LEU A 101 11.14 7.02 -5.12
C LEU A 101 9.77 6.33 -5.07
N ALA A 102 9.72 5.01 -5.19
CA ALA A 102 8.49 4.23 -5.10
C ALA A 102 7.83 4.37 -3.71
N VAL A 103 8.62 4.34 -2.64
CA VAL A 103 8.15 4.60 -1.27
C VAL A 103 7.57 6.01 -1.15
N LEU A 104 8.28 7.04 -1.63
CA LEU A 104 7.79 8.41 -1.61
C LEU A 104 6.47 8.57 -2.38
N GLY A 105 6.37 7.94 -3.55
CA GLY A 105 5.14 7.91 -4.35
C GLY A 105 3.99 7.23 -3.60
N ALA A 106 4.25 6.09 -2.97
CA ALA A 106 3.26 5.36 -2.18
C ALA A 106 2.75 6.19 -0.99
N MET A 107 3.64 6.93 -0.32
CA MET A 107 3.23 7.81 0.79
C MET A 107 2.35 8.98 0.33
N GLN A 108 2.57 9.52 -0.89
CA GLN A 108 1.75 10.59 -1.45
C GLN A 108 0.40 10.09 -1.98
N ALA A 109 0.34 8.85 -2.48
CA ALA A 109 -0.87 8.23 -2.98
C ALA A 109 -1.92 7.94 -1.89
N GLY A 110 -1.53 7.97 -0.60
CA GLY A 110 -2.41 7.83 0.55
C GLY A 110 -3.38 9.00 0.82
N ALA A 111 -3.41 10.04 -0.02
CA ALA A 111 -4.28 11.21 0.15
C ALA A 111 -5.50 11.38 -0.80
N PRO A 112 -6.29 10.35 -1.22
CA PRO A 112 -7.48 10.60 -2.05
C PRO A 112 -8.78 10.90 -1.26
N GLY A 113 -8.78 10.88 0.08
CA GLY A 113 -10.02 10.91 0.87
C GLY A 113 -10.61 12.28 1.21
N ARG A 114 -9.88 13.40 1.04
CA ARG A 114 -10.26 14.67 1.68
C ARG A 114 -11.39 15.46 0.98
N LYS A 115 -11.89 15.00 -0.16
CA LYS A 115 -12.89 15.74 -0.96
C LYS A 115 -14.34 15.31 -0.67
N THR A 116 -14.57 14.11 -0.13
CA THR A 116 -15.92 13.58 0.08
C THR A 116 -16.55 14.07 1.40
N ASP A 117 -15.74 14.27 2.43
CA ASP A 117 -16.20 14.70 3.76
C ASP A 117 -16.71 16.15 3.78
N LYS A 118 -16.24 16.99 2.85
CA LYS A 118 -16.66 18.39 2.77
C LYS A 118 -18.08 18.54 2.21
N VAL A 119 -18.47 17.67 1.28
CA VAL A 119 -19.81 17.67 0.65
C VAL A 119 -20.84 17.04 1.59
N ALA A 120 -20.46 16.02 2.35
CA ALA A 120 -21.33 15.42 3.37
C ALA A 120 -21.56 16.36 4.57
N ARG A 121 -20.57 17.16 4.94
CA ARG A 121 -20.65 18.12 6.06
C ARG A 121 -21.37 19.43 5.72
N SER A 122 -21.50 19.77 4.43
CA SER A 122 -22.26 20.95 3.99
C SER A 122 -23.76 20.69 3.81
N ARG A 123 -24.19 19.43 3.85
CA ARG A 123 -25.61 19.08 3.92
C ARG A 123 -26.01 19.06 5.38
N ASP A 124 -26.54 20.17 5.87
CA ASP A 124 -27.21 20.22 7.18
C ASP A 124 -28.43 19.28 7.14
N PRO A 125 -28.43 18.15 7.88
CA PRO A 125 -29.57 17.23 7.89
C PRO A 125 -30.84 17.87 8.48
N LEU A 126 -30.67 18.97 9.22
CA LEU A 126 -31.75 19.74 9.83
C LEU A 126 -32.43 20.71 8.86
N ALA A 127 -31.79 21.07 7.75
CA ALA A 127 -32.36 22.02 6.78
C ALA A 127 -33.37 21.35 5.82
N ASP A 128 -33.22 20.05 5.58
CA ASP A 128 -34.05 19.28 4.63
C ASP A 128 -35.21 18.51 5.29
N ALA A 129 -35.46 18.71 6.59
CA ALA A 129 -36.62 18.10 7.24
C ALA A 129 -37.92 18.78 6.76
N PRO A 130 -38.88 18.07 6.14
CA PRO A 130 -40.14 18.66 5.71
C PRO A 130 -40.91 19.15 6.94
N SER A 131 -41.29 20.42 6.90
CA SER A 131 -42.09 21.15 7.89
C SER A 131 -43.54 20.65 7.95
N LEU A 132 -43.74 19.39 8.33
CA LEU A 132 -45.05 18.75 8.46
C LEU A 132 -45.29 18.34 9.92
N ALA A 133 -45.82 19.27 10.72
CA ALA A 133 -46.87 19.03 11.73
C ALA A 133 -47.07 20.26 12.63
N ARG A 134 -47.53 21.38 12.06
CA ARG A 134 -48.26 22.40 12.82
C ARG A 134 -49.75 22.16 12.52
N ARG A 135 -50.41 21.29 13.30
CA ARG A 135 -51.88 21.15 13.30
C ARG A 135 -52.45 22.11 14.34
N PRO A 136 -53.27 23.11 13.97
CA PRO A 136 -54.15 23.81 14.90
C PRO A 136 -55.56 23.20 14.90
N ASP A 137 -56.18 23.20 16.09
CA ASP A 137 -57.63 23.10 16.35
C ASP A 137 -58.28 21.70 16.11
N ALA A 138 -59.23 21.17 16.90
CA ALA A 138 -60.07 21.72 17.96
C ALA A 138 -60.68 20.60 18.85
N THR A 139 -60.93 20.98 20.12
CA THR A 139 -62.08 20.62 21.00
C THR A 139 -62.07 19.31 21.84
N PRO A 140 -62.24 19.40 23.18
CA PRO A 140 -62.40 18.27 24.11
C PRO A 140 -63.88 17.89 24.33
N PRO A 141 -64.23 16.62 24.61
CA PRO A 141 -65.56 16.27 25.10
C PRO A 141 -65.66 16.42 26.62
N ALA A 142 -66.74 17.09 27.02
CA ALA A 142 -67.15 17.41 28.38
C ALA A 142 -67.60 16.18 29.19
N SER A 143 -67.37 16.26 30.48
CA SER A 143 -67.95 15.40 31.52
C SER A 143 -69.40 15.76 31.79
N ARG A 144 -70.33 14.78 31.77
CA ARG A 144 -71.53 14.82 32.64
C ARG A 144 -72.31 13.50 32.74
N GLN A 145 -72.33 13.00 33.98
CA GLN A 145 -73.46 12.45 34.74
C GLN A 145 -74.18 11.17 34.28
N GLY A 146 -74.07 10.15 35.13
CA GLY A 146 -75.22 9.73 35.96
C GLY A 146 -75.90 8.42 35.58
N ARG A 147 -75.54 7.32 36.26
CA ARG A 147 -76.49 6.22 36.53
C ARG A 147 -76.11 5.39 37.77
N VAL A 148 -76.64 5.81 38.91
CA VAL A 148 -77.32 5.04 39.98
C VAL A 148 -76.78 3.64 40.33
N GLU A 149 -76.16 3.52 41.51
CA GLU A 149 -76.14 2.32 42.36
C GLU A 149 -77.53 2.07 43.01
N PRO A 150 -77.88 0.84 43.38
CA PRO A 150 -77.76 0.47 44.81
C PRO A 150 -77.48 -1.02 45.10
N GLY A 151 -76.71 -1.32 46.17
CA GLY A 151 -76.80 -2.63 46.82
C GLY A 151 -75.57 -3.14 47.60
N GLN A 152 -75.24 -2.50 48.73
CA GLN A 152 -74.41 -3.05 49.84
C GLN A 152 -75.19 -4.14 50.65
N PRO A 153 -74.65 -4.79 51.72
CA PRO A 153 -73.27 -5.09 52.17
C PRO A 153 -73.11 -6.52 52.81
N SER A 154 -71.98 -6.75 53.51
CA SER A 154 -71.71 -7.78 54.56
C SER A 154 -71.02 -9.07 54.06
N ALA A 155 -70.03 -9.71 54.69
CA ALA A 155 -69.52 -9.77 56.07
C ALA A 155 -68.05 -10.31 56.00
N ARG A 156 -67.10 -9.97 56.89
CA ARG A 156 -66.66 -10.78 58.06
C ARG A 156 -66.27 -12.23 57.67
N ASP A 157 -65.09 -12.79 57.87
CA ASP A 157 -64.22 -12.93 59.06
C ASP A 157 -62.89 -13.58 58.55
N ARG A 158 -61.69 -13.19 59.00
CA ARG A 158 -60.89 -13.82 60.07
C ARG A 158 -60.98 -15.35 60.17
N GLY A 159 -59.83 -16.00 60.01
CA GLY A 159 -59.60 -17.42 60.30
C GLY A 159 -58.28 -17.87 59.69
#